data_AF-A0AAD2CTM1-F1
#
_entry.id   AF-A0AAD2CTM1-F1
#
_cell.length_a   1.000
_cell.length_b   1.000
_cell.length_c   1.000
_cell.angle_alpha   90.00
_cell.angle_beta   90.00
_cell.angle_gamma   90.00
#
_symmetry.space_group_name_H-M   'P 1'
#
loop_
_entity.id
_entity.type
_entity.pdbx_description
1 polymer ?
#
loop_
_entity_poly.entity_id
_entity_poly.type
_entity_poly.pdbx_seq_one_letter_code
_entity_poly.pdbx_strand_id
1 'polypeptide(L)'
;MTTAYASANNTADVETLHKIGNAAEVANETRTFTKERVAELQEGVDEGNMSLRLLSSIGALMLIVVSVLTSFADLLMINGGSFLFGCYGFILGFVILILEYGKRVPAFGNMESKLYKNMGCLKTVWGRGCLLFFAGTVEFAQNDFINYAVGIYLCSVGVLFILVGRSAARKTATARRNLYTSEQLEKMFVGVDQDGGGFITKSQFGDLTVELDMDLTRREIEIAFRQIDVQNESRIDFSAFMRWWNDEATEKLDSFIPPSDMA
;
A
#
# COMPACT_ATOMS: atom_id res chain seq x y z
N MET A 1 27.00 9.73 -57.09
CA MET A 1 27.20 9.28 -55.69
C MET A 1 26.21 9.90 -54.70
N THR A 2 25.34 10.84 -55.10
CA THR A 2 24.40 11.54 -54.21
C THR A 2 23.05 10.84 -53.98
N THR A 3 22.68 9.86 -54.81
CA THR A 3 21.37 9.17 -54.72
C THR A 3 21.36 7.97 -53.77
N ALA A 4 22.52 7.37 -53.44
CA ALA A 4 22.60 6.23 -52.52
C ALA A 4 22.58 6.65 -51.04
N TYR A 5 23.11 7.83 -50.70
CA TYR A 5 23.16 8.34 -49.33
C TYR A 5 21.78 8.79 -48.79
N ALA A 6 20.89 9.29 -49.65
CA ALA A 6 19.55 9.72 -49.24
C ALA A 6 18.59 8.54 -48.98
N SER A 7 18.78 7.41 -49.67
CA SER A 7 17.93 6.21 -49.50
C SER A 7 18.22 5.46 -48.20
N ALA A 8 19.48 5.44 -47.74
CA ALA A 8 19.88 4.73 -46.52
C ALA A 8 19.42 5.44 -45.23
N ASN A 9 19.40 6.78 -45.22
CA ASN A 9 18.93 7.57 -44.08
C ASN A 9 17.42 7.42 -43.86
N ASN A 10 16.64 7.32 -44.95
CA ASN A 10 15.19 7.19 -44.87
C ASN A 10 14.76 5.77 -44.42
N THR A 11 15.49 4.73 -44.80
CA THR A 11 15.22 3.35 -44.33
C THR A 11 15.60 3.13 -42.86
N ALA A 12 16.69 3.74 -42.40
CA ALA A 12 17.08 3.68 -40.99
C ALA A 12 16.06 4.41 -40.09
N ASP A 13 15.58 5.59 -40.48
CA ASP A 13 14.53 6.31 -39.74
C ASP A 13 13.20 5.53 -39.69
N VAL A 14 12.78 4.90 -40.80
CA VAL A 14 11.54 4.11 -40.84
C VAL A 14 11.63 2.84 -39.99
N GLU A 15 12.77 2.14 -40.00
CA GLU A 15 12.99 0.95 -39.15
C GLU A 15 13.04 1.32 -37.65
N THR A 16 13.65 2.47 -37.34
CA THR A 16 13.72 2.98 -35.96
C THR A 16 12.33 3.43 -35.48
N LEU A 17 11.56 4.14 -36.31
CA LEU A 17 10.18 4.53 -36.01
C LEU A 17 9.24 3.32 -35.85
N HIS A 18 9.42 2.27 -36.65
CA HIS A 18 8.65 1.04 -36.52
C HIS A 18 9.00 0.27 -35.24
N LYS A 19 10.28 0.23 -34.84
CA LYS A 19 10.70 -0.35 -33.54
C LYS A 19 10.13 0.43 -32.36
N ILE A 20 10.15 1.77 -32.43
CA ILE A 20 9.56 2.64 -31.41
C ILE A 20 8.03 2.45 -31.32
N GLY A 21 7.35 2.34 -32.47
CA GLY A 21 5.90 2.09 -32.53
C GLY A 21 5.51 0.76 -31.89
N ASN A 22 6.20 -0.32 -32.24
CA ASN A 22 5.97 -1.64 -31.67
C ASN A 22 6.30 -1.68 -30.17
N ALA A 23 7.37 -1.01 -29.73
CA ALA A 23 7.72 -0.93 -28.31
C ALA A 23 6.65 -0.17 -27.51
N ALA A 24 6.12 0.93 -28.05
CA ALA A 24 5.06 1.71 -27.41
C ALA A 24 3.71 0.96 -27.34
N GLU A 25 3.40 0.16 -28.37
CA GLU A 25 2.21 -0.69 -28.39
C GLU A 25 2.29 -1.79 -27.33
N VAL A 26 3.41 -2.52 -27.27
CA VAL A 26 3.66 -3.56 -26.28
C VAL A 26 3.65 -2.99 -24.85
N ALA A 27 4.25 -1.81 -24.64
CA ALA A 27 4.23 -1.13 -23.35
C ALA A 27 2.79 -0.78 -22.92
N ASN A 28 1.97 -0.27 -23.83
CA ASN A 28 0.57 0.05 -23.53
C ASN A 28 -0.27 -1.18 -23.21
N GLU A 29 -0.16 -2.25 -24.00
CA GLU A 29 -0.87 -3.51 -23.75
C GLU A 29 -0.52 -4.08 -22.38
N THR A 30 0.78 -4.14 -22.06
CA THR A 30 1.25 -4.69 -20.78
C THR A 30 0.82 -3.82 -19.61
N ARG A 31 0.80 -2.50 -19.78
CA ARG A 31 0.29 -1.56 -18.78
C ARG A 31 -1.21 -1.71 -18.54
N THR A 32 -2.01 -1.91 -19.58
CA THR A 32 -3.45 -2.16 -19.43
C THR A 32 -3.72 -3.49 -18.72
N PHE A 33 -3.02 -4.55 -19.11
CA PHE A 33 -3.13 -5.87 -18.47
C PHE A 33 -2.74 -5.81 -16.99
N THR A 34 -1.64 -5.11 -16.67
CA THR A 34 -1.17 -4.90 -15.29
C THR A 34 -2.26 -4.22 -14.46
N LYS A 35 -2.83 -3.12 -14.98
CA LYS A 35 -3.89 -2.38 -14.28
C LYS A 35 -5.12 -3.23 -14.01
N GLU A 36 -5.54 -4.06 -14.96
CA GLU A 36 -6.70 -4.94 -14.80
C GLU A 36 -6.47 -5.99 -13.71
N ARG A 37 -5.33 -6.68 -13.73
CA ARG A 37 -4.96 -7.68 -12.71
C ARG A 37 -4.74 -7.07 -11.33
N VAL A 38 -4.13 -5.89 -11.25
CA VAL A 38 -3.98 -5.14 -10.00
C VAL A 38 -5.35 -4.71 -9.47
N ALA A 39 -6.27 -4.29 -10.34
CA ALA A 39 -7.63 -3.95 -9.94
C ALA A 39 -8.40 -5.16 -9.38
N GLU A 40 -8.29 -6.34 -10.01
CA GLU A 40 -8.88 -7.58 -9.48
C GLU A 40 -8.34 -7.95 -8.08
N LEU A 41 -7.02 -7.80 -7.87
CA LEU A 41 -6.40 -8.03 -6.56
C LEU A 41 -6.85 -6.99 -5.52
N GLN A 42 -6.95 -5.72 -5.92
CA GLN A 42 -7.44 -4.64 -5.06
C GLN A 42 -8.91 -4.87 -4.69
N GLU A 43 -9.75 -5.34 -5.62
CA GLU A 43 -11.15 -5.67 -5.37
C GLU A 43 -11.29 -6.77 -4.31
N GLY A 44 -10.54 -7.87 -4.43
CA GLY A 44 -10.54 -8.94 -3.42
C GLY A 44 -10.00 -8.49 -2.06
N VAL A 45 -9.02 -7.57 -2.04
CA VAL A 45 -8.54 -6.94 -0.81
C VAL A 45 -9.62 -6.04 -0.20
N ASP A 46 -10.35 -5.28 -1.01
CA ASP A 46 -11.41 -4.39 -0.56
C ASP A 46 -12.62 -5.16 0.02
N GLU A 47 -12.98 -6.31 -0.55
CA GLU A 47 -14.00 -7.21 0.01
C GLU A 47 -13.60 -7.73 1.40
N GLY A 48 -12.35 -8.21 1.54
CA GLY A 48 -11.79 -8.64 2.82
C GLY A 48 -11.71 -7.49 3.83
N ASN A 49 -11.38 -6.29 3.35
CA ASN A 49 -11.36 -5.07 4.14
C ASN A 49 -12.78 -4.69 4.61
N MET A 50 -13.83 -4.87 3.82
CA MET A 50 -15.20 -4.50 4.23
C MET A 50 -15.69 -5.26 5.46
N SER A 51 -15.35 -6.55 5.59
CA SER A 51 -15.69 -7.34 6.79
C SER A 51 -14.97 -6.83 8.04
N LEU A 52 -13.69 -6.47 7.91
CA LEU A 52 -12.91 -5.88 8.99
C LEU A 52 -13.50 -4.52 9.41
N ARG A 53 -13.80 -3.68 8.43
CA ARG A 53 -14.40 -2.35 8.59
C ARG A 53 -15.75 -2.37 9.31
N LEU A 54 -16.55 -3.42 9.11
CA LEU A 54 -17.79 -3.61 9.86
C LEU A 54 -17.52 -3.93 11.34
N LEU A 55 -16.46 -4.68 11.63
CA LEU A 55 -16.10 -5.07 12.99
C LEU A 55 -15.59 -3.86 13.79
N SER A 56 -14.75 -3.02 13.19
CA SER A 56 -14.29 -1.76 13.78
C SER A 56 -15.44 -0.75 13.97
N SER A 57 -16.40 -0.67 13.04
CA SER A 57 -17.53 0.25 13.14
C SER A 57 -18.50 -0.14 14.26
N ILE A 58 -18.77 -1.43 14.44
CA ILE A 58 -19.57 -1.94 15.56
C ILE A 58 -18.87 -1.60 16.88
N GLY A 59 -17.57 -1.84 16.99
CA GLY A 59 -16.78 -1.48 18.17
C GLY A 59 -16.81 0.02 18.49
N ALA A 60 -16.67 0.86 17.47
CA ALA A 60 -16.73 2.31 17.63
C ALA A 60 -18.10 2.78 18.12
N LEU A 61 -19.19 2.19 17.60
CA LEU A 61 -20.54 2.53 18.01
C LEU A 61 -20.84 2.07 19.44
N MET A 62 -20.38 0.88 19.82
CA MET A 62 -20.42 0.41 21.21
C MET A 62 -19.66 1.36 22.15
N LEU A 63 -18.43 1.74 21.77
CA LEU A 63 -17.60 2.66 22.55
C LEU A 63 -18.29 4.01 22.76
N ILE A 64 -18.87 4.60 21.71
CA ILE A 64 -19.62 5.86 21.81
C ILE A 64 -20.81 5.72 22.74
N VAL A 65 -21.62 4.66 22.57
CA VAL A 65 -22.83 4.47 23.38
C VAL A 65 -22.47 4.29 24.85
N VAL A 66 -21.49 3.44 25.17
CA VAL A 66 -21.02 3.24 26.55
C VAL A 66 -20.47 4.54 27.11
N SER A 67 -19.62 5.24 26.37
CA SER A 67 -19.03 6.51 26.80
C SER A 67 -20.06 7.58 27.11
N VAL A 68 -21.14 7.70 26.32
CA VAL A 68 -22.23 8.66 26.56
C VAL A 68 -23.01 8.30 27.81
N LEU A 69 -23.34 7.02 27.98
CA LEU A 69 -24.11 6.54 29.13
C LEU A 69 -23.31 6.68 30.44
N THR A 70 -22.02 6.29 30.45
CA THR A 70 -21.15 6.41 31.63
C THR A 70 -20.89 7.87 31.95
N SER A 71 -20.55 8.71 30.96
CA SER A 71 -20.33 10.15 31.17
C SER A 71 -21.57 10.85 31.75
N PHE A 72 -22.77 10.46 31.31
CA PHE A 72 -24.01 11.01 31.86
C PHE A 72 -24.20 10.62 33.33
N ALA A 73 -23.93 9.36 33.68
CA ALA A 73 -23.99 8.89 35.06
C ALA A 73 -22.93 9.57 35.95
N ASP A 74 -21.69 9.67 35.48
CA ASP A 74 -20.58 10.32 36.18
C ASP A 74 -20.81 11.81 36.41
N LEU A 75 -21.43 12.49 35.43
CA LEU A 75 -21.80 13.90 35.56
C LEU A 75 -22.82 14.11 36.70
N LEU A 76 -23.80 13.21 36.84
CA LEU A 76 -24.77 13.26 37.93
C LEU A 76 -24.15 12.91 39.28
N MET A 77 -23.16 12.03 39.30
CA MET A 77 -22.45 11.62 40.51
C MET A 77 -21.28 12.54 40.89
N ILE A 78 -20.98 13.57 40.08
CA ILE A 78 -19.85 14.50 40.27
C ILE A 78 -18.50 13.74 40.33
N ASN A 79 -18.36 12.69 39.52
CA ASN A 79 -17.11 11.94 39.40
C ASN A 79 -16.31 12.43 38.19
N GLY A 80 -15.52 13.49 38.40
CA GLY A 80 -14.76 14.14 37.32
C GLY A 80 -13.70 13.25 36.67
N GLY A 81 -13.14 12.28 37.41
CA GLY A 81 -12.11 11.38 36.87
C GLY A 81 -12.67 10.42 35.83
N SER A 82 -13.72 9.69 36.18
CA SER A 82 -14.39 8.75 35.26
C SER A 82 -15.06 9.48 34.08
N PHE A 83 -15.61 10.67 34.33
CA PHE A 83 -16.16 11.53 33.28
C PHE A 83 -15.13 11.89 32.19
N LEU A 84 -13.88 12.16 32.56
CA LEU A 84 -12.82 12.44 31.59
C LEU A 84 -12.53 11.23 30.70
N PHE A 85 -12.48 10.02 31.27
CA PHE A 85 -12.31 8.79 30.48
C PHE A 85 -13.48 8.58 29.51
N GLY A 86 -14.72 8.83 29.94
CA GLY A 86 -15.89 8.81 29.06
C GLY A 86 -15.80 9.82 27.91
N CYS A 87 -15.32 11.05 28.17
CA CYS A 87 -15.07 12.03 27.11
C CYS A 87 -14.02 11.54 26.10
N TYR A 88 -12.93 10.93 26.58
CA TYR A 88 -11.90 10.34 25.70
C TYR A 88 -12.46 9.18 24.87
N GLY A 89 -13.23 8.28 25.47
CA GLY A 89 -13.89 7.17 24.78
C GLY A 89 -14.83 7.65 23.67
N PHE A 90 -15.62 8.70 23.93
CA PHE A 90 -16.49 9.31 22.94
C PHE A 90 -15.71 9.87 21.75
N ILE A 91 -14.65 10.65 22.01
CA ILE A 91 -13.81 11.23 20.95
C ILE A 91 -13.13 10.14 20.13
N LEU A 92 -12.55 9.11 20.79
CA LEU A 92 -11.90 8.00 20.12
C LEU A 92 -12.87 7.21 19.24
N GLY A 93 -14.07 6.91 19.74
CA GLY A 93 -15.10 6.22 18.97
C GLY A 93 -15.53 7.03 17.74
N PHE A 94 -15.67 8.36 17.87
CA PHE A 94 -16.00 9.22 16.74
C PHE A 94 -14.86 9.29 15.71
N VAL A 95 -13.60 9.35 16.15
CA VAL A 95 -12.43 9.27 15.27
C VAL A 95 -12.41 7.95 14.50
N ILE A 96 -12.66 6.81 15.16
CA ILE A 96 -12.71 5.51 14.49
C ILE A 96 -13.82 5.49 13.43
N LEU A 97 -15.01 6.01 13.73
CA LEU A 97 -16.09 6.12 12.73
C LEU A 97 -15.71 7.01 11.53
N ILE A 98 -15.01 8.12 11.76
CA ILE A 98 -14.53 8.98 10.67
C ILE A 98 -13.52 8.25 9.78
N LEU A 99 -12.59 7.51 10.37
CA LEU A 99 -11.62 6.72 9.59
C LEU A 99 -12.31 5.62 8.79
N GLU A 100 -13.46 5.14 9.28
CA GLU A 100 -14.23 4.07 8.66
C GLU A 100 -15.13 4.57 7.52
N TYR A 101 -15.75 5.75 7.68
CA TYR A 101 -16.72 6.28 6.72
C TYR A 101 -16.29 7.55 5.99
N GLY A 102 -15.10 8.08 6.26
CA GLY A 102 -14.61 9.36 5.74
C GLY A 102 -14.68 9.50 4.22
N LYS A 103 -14.28 8.44 3.49
CA LYS A 103 -14.36 8.39 2.02
C LYS A 103 -15.80 8.35 1.47
N ARG A 104 -16.77 7.82 2.25
CA ARG A 104 -18.18 7.66 1.81
C ARG A 104 -19.06 8.84 2.23
N VAL A 105 -18.70 9.53 3.31
CA VAL A 105 -19.49 10.62 3.87
C VAL A 105 -18.76 11.93 3.62
N PRO A 106 -19.24 12.79 2.70
CA PRO A 106 -18.58 14.05 2.33
C PRO A 106 -18.31 14.97 3.54
N ALA A 107 -19.17 14.91 4.56
CA ALA A 107 -19.02 15.69 5.79
C ALA A 107 -17.75 15.34 6.58
N PHE A 108 -17.23 14.11 6.45
CA PHE A 108 -16.06 13.63 7.18
C PHE A 108 -14.74 13.76 6.41
N GLY A 109 -14.78 13.98 5.08
CA GLY A 109 -13.58 14.04 4.24
C GLY A 109 -12.57 15.12 4.64
N ASN A 110 -13.06 16.29 5.08
CA ASN A 110 -12.19 17.38 5.57
C ASN A 110 -11.49 17.05 6.90
N MET A 111 -12.09 16.21 7.74
CA MET A 111 -11.50 15.80 9.02
C MET A 111 -10.59 14.59 8.85
N GLU A 112 -10.99 13.64 8.00
CA GLU A 112 -10.18 12.48 7.60
C GLU A 112 -8.85 12.90 6.97
N SER A 113 -8.88 13.83 6.01
CA SER A 113 -7.66 14.34 5.36
C SER A 113 -6.69 15.01 6.34
N LYS A 114 -7.20 15.75 7.34
CA LYS A 114 -6.39 16.33 8.41
C LYS A 114 -5.78 15.25 9.31
N LEU A 115 -6.55 14.21 9.65
CA LEU A 115 -6.06 13.09 10.45
C LEU A 115 -4.94 12.34 9.74
N TYR A 116 -5.08 12.03 8.46
CA TYR A 116 -4.03 11.36 7.69
C TYR A 116 -2.79 12.22 7.48
N LYS A 117 -2.94 13.54 7.39
CA LYS A 117 -1.79 14.44 7.28
C LYS A 117 -0.92 14.41 8.53
N ASN A 118 -1.54 14.30 9.72
CA ASN A 118 -0.82 14.26 10.99
C ASN A 118 -0.36 12.85 11.37
N MET A 119 -1.11 11.82 10.97
CA MET A 119 -0.86 10.43 11.32
C MET A 119 -1.04 9.52 10.10
N GLY A 120 0.01 9.42 9.27
CA GLY A 120 0.01 8.60 8.06
C GLY A 120 -0.24 7.10 8.32
N CYS A 121 0.08 6.61 9.51
CA CYS A 121 -0.16 5.22 9.91
C CYS A 121 -1.65 4.84 9.93
N LEU A 122 -2.58 5.79 10.12
CA LEU A 122 -4.04 5.54 10.16
C LEU A 122 -4.64 5.20 8.78
N LYS A 123 -3.89 5.45 7.69
CA LYS A 123 -4.25 4.95 6.37
C LYS A 123 -4.21 3.42 6.32
N THR A 124 -3.38 2.79 7.15
CA THR A 124 -3.15 1.34 7.15
C THR A 124 -4.14 0.59 8.05
N VAL A 125 -4.45 -0.64 7.67
CA VAL A 125 -5.29 -1.55 8.48
C VAL A 125 -4.64 -1.83 9.84
N TRP A 126 -3.32 -2.05 9.89
CA TRP A 126 -2.63 -2.33 11.16
C TRP A 126 -2.54 -1.10 12.07
N GLY A 127 -2.37 0.11 11.52
CA GLY A 127 -2.39 1.35 12.30
C GLY A 127 -3.76 1.64 12.91
N ARG A 128 -4.84 1.33 12.18
CA ARG A 128 -6.21 1.33 12.73
C ARG A 128 -6.38 0.28 13.83
N GLY A 129 -5.78 -0.90 13.65
CA GLY A 129 -5.72 -1.95 14.69
C GLY A 129 -5.04 -1.48 15.98
N CYS A 130 -3.93 -0.73 15.88
CA CYS A 130 -3.27 -0.12 17.03
C CYS A 130 -4.17 0.89 17.75
N LEU A 131 -4.91 1.72 17.01
CA LEU A 131 -5.87 2.68 17.59
C LEU A 131 -6.99 1.97 18.36
N LEU A 132 -7.55 0.91 17.77
CA LEU A 132 -8.59 0.08 18.41
C LEU A 132 -8.07 -0.61 19.68
N PHE A 133 -6.86 -1.17 19.62
CA PHE A 133 -6.24 -1.79 20.78
C PHE A 133 -6.02 -0.78 21.91
N PHE A 134 -5.50 0.40 21.59
CA PHE A 134 -5.32 1.47 22.56
C PHE A 134 -6.65 1.93 23.17
N ALA A 135 -7.69 2.12 22.35
CA ALA A 135 -9.03 2.46 22.84
C ALA A 135 -9.56 1.37 23.80
N GLY A 136 -9.35 0.09 23.48
CA GLY A 136 -9.71 -1.02 24.36
C GLY A 136 -8.98 -0.99 25.71
N THR A 137 -7.70 -0.64 25.73
CA THR A 137 -6.95 -0.52 26.99
C THR A 137 -7.39 0.65 27.86
N VAL A 138 -7.88 1.74 27.27
CA VAL A 138 -8.42 2.89 28.01
C VAL A 138 -9.70 2.51 28.75
N GLU A 139 -10.53 1.65 28.17
CA GLU A 139 -11.77 1.19 28.80
C GLU A 139 -11.53 0.38 30.09
N PHE A 140 -10.40 -0.33 30.20
CA PHE A 140 -10.06 -1.05 31.43
C PHE A 140 -9.78 -0.11 32.62
N ALA A 141 -9.53 1.18 32.40
CA ALA A 141 -9.27 2.13 33.49
C ALA A 141 -10.54 2.50 34.29
N GLN A 142 -11.73 2.32 33.72
CA GLN A 142 -13.00 2.75 34.33
C GLN A 142 -13.53 1.75 35.38
N ASN A 143 -12.96 0.54 35.46
CA ASN A 143 -13.32 -0.52 36.42
C ASN A 143 -14.79 -0.99 36.40
N ASP A 144 -15.48 -0.79 35.28
CA ASP A 144 -16.86 -1.26 35.08
C ASP A 144 -16.94 -2.52 34.22
N PHE A 145 -17.90 -3.40 34.53
CA PHE A 145 -18.08 -4.66 33.81
C PHE A 145 -18.37 -4.46 32.31
N ILE A 146 -19.20 -3.47 31.97
CA ILE A 146 -19.55 -3.16 30.58
C ILE A 146 -18.30 -2.67 29.83
N ASN A 147 -17.51 -1.79 30.45
CA ASN A 147 -16.27 -1.26 29.90
C ASN A 147 -15.23 -2.37 29.71
N TYR A 148 -15.16 -3.34 30.63
CA TYR A 148 -14.31 -4.53 30.45
C TYR A 148 -14.73 -5.37 29.24
N ALA A 149 -16.03 -5.61 29.06
CA ALA A 149 -16.53 -6.35 27.91
C ALA A 149 -16.21 -5.64 26.57
N VAL A 150 -16.46 -4.32 26.50
CA VAL A 150 -16.12 -3.49 25.34
C VAL A 150 -14.60 -3.43 25.12
N GLY A 151 -13.82 -3.29 26.19
CA GLY A 151 -12.35 -3.27 26.14
C GLY A 151 -11.75 -4.57 25.58
N ILE A 152 -12.23 -5.73 26.04
CA ILE A 152 -11.81 -7.04 25.51
C ILE A 152 -12.16 -7.17 24.03
N TYR A 153 -13.37 -6.75 23.65
CA TYR A 153 -13.79 -6.76 22.26
C TYR A 153 -12.87 -5.89 21.40
N LEU A 154 -12.66 -4.62 21.76
CA LEU A 154 -11.81 -3.68 21.03
C LEU A 154 -10.36 -4.16 20.94
N CYS A 155 -9.80 -4.73 22.01
CA CYS A 155 -8.46 -5.31 21.98
C CYS A 155 -8.38 -6.51 21.03
N SER A 156 -9.38 -7.39 21.05
CA SER A 156 -9.42 -8.58 20.18
C SER A 156 -9.52 -8.19 18.70
N VAL A 157 -10.40 -7.24 18.38
CA VAL A 157 -10.54 -6.66 17.03
C VAL A 157 -9.26 -5.94 16.62
N GLY A 158 -8.65 -5.17 17.53
CA GLY A 158 -7.39 -4.47 17.29
C GLY A 158 -6.24 -5.42 16.94
N VAL A 159 -6.09 -6.52 17.69
CA VAL A 159 -5.09 -7.57 17.40
C VAL A 159 -5.37 -8.22 16.05
N LEU A 160 -6.64 -8.55 15.75
CA LEU A 160 -7.02 -9.10 14.44
C LEU A 160 -6.61 -8.17 13.30
N PHE A 161 -6.89 -6.86 13.43
CA PHE A 161 -6.49 -5.86 12.45
C PHE A 161 -4.97 -5.75 12.29
N ILE A 162 -4.21 -5.85 13.39
CA ILE A 162 -2.74 -5.83 13.33
C ILE A 162 -2.23 -7.08 12.60
N LEU A 163 -2.75 -8.26 12.93
CA LEU A 163 -2.32 -9.52 12.31
C LEU A 163 -2.70 -9.58 10.82
N VAL A 164 -3.96 -9.27 10.50
CA VAL A 164 -4.45 -9.28 9.11
C VAL A 164 -3.80 -8.15 8.33
N GLY A 165 -3.65 -6.95 8.90
CA GLY A 165 -2.97 -5.83 8.25
C GLY A 165 -1.52 -6.15 7.91
N ARG A 166 -0.78 -6.83 8.80
CA ARG A 166 0.58 -7.29 8.51
C ARG A 166 0.61 -8.42 7.48
N SER A 167 -0.38 -9.31 7.50
CA SER A 167 -0.49 -10.40 6.51
C SER A 167 -0.86 -9.87 5.12
N ALA A 168 -1.80 -8.92 5.02
CA ALA A 168 -2.22 -8.28 3.78
C ALA A 168 -1.07 -7.49 3.14
N ALA A 169 -0.33 -6.71 3.93
CA ALA A 169 0.86 -5.99 3.45
C ALA A 169 1.93 -6.93 2.85
N ARG A 170 2.05 -8.16 3.37
CA ARG A 170 2.97 -9.18 2.83
C ARG A 170 2.42 -9.86 1.57
N LYS A 171 1.11 -10.03 1.46
CA LYS A 171 0.50 -10.76 0.33
C LYS A 171 0.43 -9.95 -0.97
N THR A 172 0.26 -8.63 -0.89
CA THR A 172 0.19 -7.76 -2.08
C THR A 172 1.54 -7.65 -2.80
N ALA A 173 2.64 -7.73 -2.05
CA ALA A 173 4.00 -7.80 -2.56
C ALA A 173 4.21 -9.01 -3.48
N THR A 174 3.90 -10.21 -2.98
CA THR A 174 4.08 -11.46 -3.71
C THR A 174 3.09 -11.61 -4.87
N ALA A 175 1.85 -11.15 -4.69
CA ALA A 175 0.81 -11.26 -5.72
C ALA A 175 1.14 -10.46 -6.97
N ARG A 176 1.75 -9.27 -6.84
CA ARG A 176 2.16 -8.43 -7.98
C ARG A 176 3.21 -9.11 -8.86
N ARG A 177 4.14 -9.89 -8.28
CA ARG A 177 5.16 -10.62 -9.04
C ARG A 177 4.60 -11.74 -9.92
N ASN A 178 3.55 -12.41 -9.45
CA ASN A 178 2.89 -13.48 -10.20
C ASN A 178 2.05 -12.98 -11.38
N LEU A 179 1.87 -11.66 -11.52
CA LEU A 179 1.16 -11.07 -12.64
C LEU A 179 1.96 -11.13 -13.93
N TYR A 180 3.29 -11.17 -13.86
CA TYR A 180 4.16 -11.07 -15.02
C TYR A 180 4.74 -12.43 -15.41
N THR A 181 4.63 -12.76 -16.69
CA THR A 181 5.37 -13.89 -17.25
C THR A 181 6.81 -13.47 -17.53
N SER A 182 7.73 -14.44 -17.59
CA SER A 182 9.13 -14.19 -17.94
C SER A 182 9.26 -13.44 -19.28
N GLU A 183 8.39 -13.73 -20.25
CA GLU A 183 8.39 -13.07 -21.57
C GLU A 183 7.99 -11.59 -21.47
N GLN A 184 7.02 -11.24 -20.62
CA GLN A 184 6.63 -9.85 -20.38
C GLN A 184 7.75 -9.06 -19.69
N LEU A 185 8.40 -9.67 -18.70
CA LEU A 185 9.55 -9.07 -18.01
C LEU A 185 10.73 -8.83 -18.96
N GLU A 186 11.00 -9.77 -19.86
CA GLU A 186 12.04 -9.61 -20.87
C GLU A 186 11.75 -8.47 -21.83
N LYS A 187 10.49 -8.35 -22.31
CA LYS A 187 10.06 -7.25 -23.18
C LYS A 187 10.22 -5.89 -22.50
N MET A 188 9.84 -5.77 -21.23
CA MET A 188 10.01 -4.54 -20.45
C MET A 188 11.49 -4.21 -20.25
N PHE A 189 12.30 -5.22 -19.91
CA PHE A 189 13.74 -5.04 -19.74
C PHE A 189 14.42 -4.51 -21.00
N VAL A 190 14.08 -5.10 -22.16
CA VAL A 190 14.59 -4.64 -23.47
C VAL A 190 14.04 -3.26 -23.84
N GLY A 191 12.79 -2.95 -23.48
CA GLY A 191 12.18 -1.64 -23.73
C GLY A 191 12.90 -0.49 -23.01
N VAL A 192 13.46 -0.75 -21.83
CA VAL A 192 14.18 0.24 -21.03
C VAL A 192 15.68 0.26 -21.35
N ASP A 193 16.23 -0.82 -21.89
CA ASP A 193 17.60 -0.89 -22.43
C ASP A 193 17.72 -0.13 -23.77
N GLN A 194 17.78 1.19 -23.67
CA GLN A 194 17.90 2.12 -24.80
C GLN A 194 19.17 1.92 -25.64
N ASP A 195 20.23 1.37 -25.03
CA ASP A 195 21.53 1.18 -25.68
C ASP A 195 21.62 -0.19 -26.38
N GLY A 196 20.63 -1.08 -26.16
CA GLY A 196 20.59 -2.43 -26.72
C GLY A 196 21.77 -3.32 -26.30
N GLY A 197 22.38 -3.00 -25.16
CA GLY A 197 23.59 -3.65 -24.66
C GLY A 197 23.33 -4.98 -23.95
N GLY A 198 22.08 -5.29 -23.62
CA GLY A 198 21.68 -6.41 -22.77
C GLY A 198 21.82 -6.12 -21.27
N PHE A 199 22.08 -4.86 -20.88
CA PHE A 199 22.31 -4.44 -19.50
C PHE A 199 21.61 -3.13 -19.20
N ILE A 200 21.04 -3.01 -18.00
CA ILE A 200 20.42 -1.77 -17.52
C ILE A 200 21.25 -1.11 -16.41
N THR A 201 21.34 0.21 -16.46
CA THR A 201 21.95 1.05 -15.43
C THR A 201 20.98 1.31 -14.28
N LYS A 202 21.44 1.93 -13.19
CA LYS A 202 20.58 2.30 -12.04
C LYS A 202 19.41 3.22 -12.42
N SER A 203 19.62 4.13 -13.38
CA SER A 203 18.55 5.02 -13.86
C SER A 203 17.46 4.22 -14.58
N GLN A 204 17.89 3.38 -15.52
CA GLN A 204 17.02 2.47 -16.28
C GLN A 204 16.32 1.46 -15.36
N PHE A 205 16.98 0.97 -14.32
CA PHE A 205 16.32 0.14 -13.32
C PHE A 205 15.19 0.88 -12.60
N GLY A 206 15.35 2.18 -12.33
CA GLY A 206 14.27 3.03 -11.83
C GLY A 206 13.10 3.13 -12.81
N ASP A 207 13.38 3.36 -14.09
CA ASP A 207 12.35 3.42 -15.15
C ASP A 207 11.61 2.07 -15.27
N LEU A 208 12.35 0.96 -15.21
CA LEU A 208 11.78 -0.40 -15.20
C LEU A 208 10.87 -0.63 -13.98
N THR A 209 11.24 -0.13 -12.80
CA THR A 209 10.38 -0.24 -11.60
C THR A 209 9.06 0.51 -11.78
N VAL A 210 9.08 1.66 -12.45
CA VAL A 210 7.87 2.44 -12.79
C VAL A 210 7.01 1.71 -13.84
N GLU A 211 7.64 1.09 -14.85
CA GLU A 211 6.95 0.28 -15.87
C GLU A 211 6.23 -0.93 -15.23
N LEU A 212 6.85 -1.51 -14.20
CA LEU A 212 6.31 -2.62 -13.39
C LEU A 212 5.34 -2.15 -12.29
N ASP A 213 4.96 -0.87 -12.27
CA ASP A 213 4.08 -0.25 -11.27
C ASP A 213 4.61 -0.39 -9.82
N MET A 214 5.92 -0.63 -9.66
CA MET A 214 6.61 -0.67 -8.38
C MET A 214 7.07 0.73 -8.02
N ASP A 215 6.30 1.40 -7.18
CA ASP A 215 6.56 2.78 -6.78
C ASP A 215 7.66 2.85 -5.71
N LEU A 216 8.91 2.62 -6.14
CA LEU A 216 10.08 2.61 -5.29
C LEU A 216 10.65 4.01 -5.08
N THR A 217 10.96 4.35 -3.83
CA THR A 217 11.71 5.56 -3.54
C THR A 217 13.16 5.45 -4.02
N ARG A 218 13.82 6.59 -4.24
CA ARG A 218 15.25 6.64 -4.65
C ARG A 218 16.18 5.82 -3.75
N ARG A 219 15.89 5.74 -2.44
CA ARG A 219 16.68 4.93 -1.51
C ARG A 219 16.44 3.44 -1.72
N GLU A 220 15.21 3.03 -1.95
CA GLU A 220 14.85 1.63 -2.18
C GLU A 220 15.39 1.13 -3.51
N ILE A 221 15.32 1.93 -4.58
CA ILE A 221 15.96 1.65 -5.86
C ILE A 221 17.47 1.41 -5.65
N GLU A 222 18.13 2.23 -4.83
CA GLU A 222 19.56 2.07 -4.57
C GLU A 222 19.91 0.84 -3.73
N ILE A 223 19.04 0.43 -2.80
CA ILE A 223 19.21 -0.79 -2.02
C ILE A 223 18.99 -2.01 -2.92
N ALA A 224 17.90 -2.02 -3.68
CA ALA A 224 17.56 -3.09 -4.64
C ALA A 224 18.67 -3.26 -5.68
N PHE A 225 19.12 -2.16 -6.29
CA PHE A 225 20.19 -2.19 -7.28
C PHE A 225 21.47 -2.82 -6.72
N ARG A 226 21.88 -2.45 -5.50
CA ARG A 226 23.06 -3.05 -4.83
C ARG A 226 22.89 -4.52 -4.47
N GLN A 227 21.67 -4.98 -4.25
CA GLN A 227 21.40 -6.41 -4.01
C GLN A 227 21.53 -7.23 -5.31
N ILE A 228 21.16 -6.64 -6.45
CA ILE A 228 21.22 -7.31 -7.75
C ILE A 228 22.64 -7.28 -8.32
N ASP A 229 23.32 -6.13 -8.20
CA ASP A 229 24.68 -5.89 -8.69
C ASP A 229 25.74 -6.52 -7.77
N VAL A 230 25.70 -7.84 -7.61
CA VAL A 230 26.63 -8.60 -6.76
C VAL A 230 28.08 -8.49 -7.25
N GLN A 231 28.26 -8.28 -8.55
CA GLN A 231 29.58 -8.15 -9.18
C GLN A 231 30.10 -6.70 -9.16
N ASN A 232 29.29 -5.74 -8.70
CA ASN A 232 29.62 -4.33 -8.55
C ASN A 232 30.03 -3.68 -9.89
N GLU A 233 29.43 -4.14 -10.98
CA GLU A 233 29.68 -3.70 -12.35
C GLU A 233 28.90 -2.41 -12.69
N SER A 234 28.09 -1.91 -11.76
CA SER A 234 27.18 -0.77 -11.93
C SER A 234 26.15 -0.99 -13.04
N ARG A 235 25.88 -2.26 -13.38
CA ARG A 235 24.98 -2.70 -14.45
C ARG A 235 24.31 -4.00 -14.04
N ILE A 236 23.08 -4.20 -14.50
CA ILE A 236 22.30 -5.40 -14.23
C ILE A 236 21.96 -6.07 -15.56
N ASP A 237 22.27 -7.36 -15.70
CA ASP A 237 21.80 -8.19 -16.81
C ASP A 237 20.43 -8.82 -16.51
N PHE A 238 19.72 -9.28 -17.55
CA PHE A 238 18.39 -9.85 -17.39
C PHE A 238 18.37 -11.09 -16.48
N SER A 239 19.41 -11.91 -16.47
CA SER A 239 19.49 -13.09 -15.59
C SER A 239 19.65 -12.69 -14.13
N ALA A 240 20.43 -11.64 -13.83
CA ALA A 240 20.54 -11.08 -12.49
C ALA A 240 19.23 -10.46 -12.02
N PHE A 241 18.56 -9.71 -12.90
CA PHE A 241 17.22 -9.20 -12.64
C PHE A 241 16.24 -10.34 -12.35
N MET A 242 16.19 -11.39 -13.18
CA MET A 242 15.30 -12.53 -12.97
C MET A 242 15.62 -13.33 -11.70
N ARG A 243 16.89 -13.44 -11.32
CA ARG A 243 17.25 -14.06 -10.03
C ARG A 243 16.65 -13.25 -8.88
N TRP A 244 16.84 -11.94 -8.86
CA TRP A 244 16.25 -11.06 -7.86
C TRP A 244 14.71 -11.04 -7.91
N TRP A 245 14.13 -11.06 -9.12
CA TRP A 245 12.70 -11.15 -9.36
C TRP A 245 12.09 -12.51 -8.98
N ASN A 246 12.90 -13.52 -8.64
CA ASN A 246 12.41 -14.80 -8.15
C ASN A 246 12.87 -15.12 -6.72
N ASP A 247 13.85 -14.40 -6.19
CA ASP A 247 14.39 -14.61 -4.84
C ASP A 247 13.42 -14.14 -3.73
N GLU A 248 13.53 -14.73 -2.54
CA GLU A 248 12.82 -14.32 -1.32
C GLU A 248 13.44 -13.05 -0.71
N ALA A 249 14.67 -12.67 -1.07
CA ALA A 249 15.35 -11.47 -0.57
C ALA A 249 14.61 -10.16 -0.91
N THR A 250 13.89 -10.13 -2.03
CA THR A 250 12.96 -9.04 -2.41
C THR A 250 11.72 -8.96 -1.54
N GLU A 251 11.26 -10.06 -0.94
CA GLU A 251 10.12 -10.07 -0.03
C GLU A 251 10.38 -9.18 1.20
N LYS A 252 11.65 -9.10 1.63
CA LYS A 252 12.07 -8.15 2.66
C LYS A 252 11.92 -6.71 2.18
N LEU A 253 12.28 -6.41 0.94
CA LEU A 253 12.15 -5.06 0.37
C LEU A 253 10.68 -4.65 0.25
N ASP A 254 9.84 -5.55 -0.27
CA ASP A 254 8.40 -5.31 -0.42
C ASP A 254 7.67 -5.16 0.93
N SER A 255 8.17 -5.79 2.00
CA SER A 255 7.64 -5.56 3.34
C SER A 255 7.88 -4.14 3.90
N PHE A 256 8.84 -3.40 3.32
CA PHE A 256 9.10 -1.99 3.63
C PHE A 256 8.33 -1.04 2.71
N ILE A 257 7.87 -1.51 1.54
CA ILE A 257 7.22 -0.69 0.52
C ILE A 257 5.71 -0.65 0.81
N PRO A 258 5.16 0.52 1.19
CA PRO A 258 3.73 0.66 1.32
C PRO A 258 3.05 0.62 -0.06
N PRO A 259 1.81 0.10 -0.19
CA PRO A 259 1.10 0.05 -1.49
C PRO A 259 1.04 1.44 -2.15
N SER A 260 1.08 1.52 -3.49
CA SER A 260 1.20 2.79 -4.27
C SER A 260 0.14 3.85 -3.93
N ASP A 261 -1.00 3.46 -3.36
CA ASP A 261 -1.99 4.39 -2.77
C ASP A 261 -1.48 5.16 -1.53
N MET A 262 -0.24 4.91 -1.10
CA MET A 262 0.39 5.44 0.12
C MET A 262 1.42 6.55 -0.15
N ALA A 263 1.72 6.87 -1.42
CA ALA A 263 2.51 8.04 -1.81
C ALA A 263 1.69 9.34 -1.77
#